data_AF-A0A1Y0E7H2-F1
#
_entry.id   AF-A0A1Y0E7H2-F1
#
_cell.length_a   1.000
_cell.length_b   1.000
_cell.length_c   1.000
_cell.angle_alpha   90.00
_cell.angle_beta   90.00
_cell.angle_gamma   90.00
#
_symmetry.space_group_name_H-M   'P 1'
#
loop_
_entity.id
_entity.type
_entity.pdbx_description
1 polymer ?
#
loop_
_entity_poly.entity_id
_entity_poly.type
_entity_poly.pdbx_seq_one_letter_code
_entity_poly.pdbx_strand_id
1 'polypeptide(L)'
;MRGLIGHLQGRWTAALVGICLLVPGVVLSCTTNDVLDLIGSVEAPQGYNQVYSGVQVMPPAPITTMTVREVLAWQREASRTAVSSAAGRYQVIRATLEGQVTRGVVSLDDRFDERTQDRIGRSLLAETGYRSGSTDPAVANRISGVWAALPRVSGPGRGASTYEGVAGNHALLTAESYEAFLACEIGLEDVDRLASLARVAIDIGLGIEQTLEAIKLAAERTADAFKDYALWLLWALFAVQIVMTVGRLLMAGESLETLLTSFVFLLPMVVLLYVIIANFGPVMRWVSLAATGISNDTLGLEDYALPTLVRDRMILFIRNIEAGIAMDKAVLGLVIGFTLLSVLVLAVQVAVILFYYAKSLIVLASTSILLATGALHGTRGIAFAVLSRFLGVFLQLIVLNLLMYMSLDLMKGFSAEAEVIARSSLALSIDVIVLILMISVPMSITRLAVIRGESFA
;
A
#
# COMPACT_ATOMS: atom_id res chain seq x y z
N MET A 1 64.99 -59.88 -35.83
CA MET A 1 63.67 -60.15 -35.21
C MET A 1 63.29 -58.91 -34.41
N ARG A 2 62.63 -57.92 -35.03
CA ARG A 2 61.18 -57.65 -34.89
C ARG A 2 60.68 -57.70 -33.43
N GLY A 3 60.41 -56.51 -32.89
CA GLY A 3 59.50 -56.23 -31.77
C GLY A 3 60.16 -55.47 -30.62
N LEU A 4 59.67 -54.35 -30.11
CA LEU A 4 58.53 -53.53 -30.50
C LEU A 4 58.66 -52.18 -29.74
N ILE A 5 58.95 -51.11 -30.50
CA ILE A 5 58.37 -49.76 -30.41
C ILE A 5 58.42 -49.08 -29.03
N GLY A 6 59.57 -48.47 -28.73
CA GLY A 6 59.72 -47.40 -27.75
C GLY A 6 60.02 -46.09 -28.46
N HIS A 7 59.23 -45.06 -28.14
CA HIS A 7 59.48 -43.63 -28.33
C HIS A 7 60.03 -43.16 -29.69
N LEU A 8 59.14 -42.63 -30.55
CA LEU A 8 59.40 -41.47 -31.43
C LEU A 8 58.13 -41.10 -32.23
N GLN A 9 57.28 -40.26 -31.62
CA GLN A 9 56.40 -39.29 -32.28
C GLN A 9 56.49 -38.05 -31.38
N GLY A 10 57.07 -36.90 -31.74
CA GLY A 10 56.92 -36.12 -32.97
C GLY A 10 56.35 -34.77 -32.52
N ARG A 11 57.15 -33.83 -31.99
CA ARG A 11 57.74 -32.69 -32.73
C ARG A 11 56.91 -32.21 -33.92
N TRP A 12 55.64 -31.86 -33.73
CA TRP A 12 54.93 -30.82 -34.49
C TRP A 12 53.83 -30.23 -33.59
N THR A 13 53.60 -28.91 -33.68
CA THR A 13 52.66 -28.06 -32.90
C THR A 13 53.16 -27.36 -31.63
N ALA A 14 54.41 -26.86 -31.67
CA ALA A 14 54.69 -25.56 -31.06
C ALA A 14 54.24 -24.48 -32.04
N ALA A 15 52.99 -24.02 -31.93
CA ALA A 15 52.46 -22.72 -32.43
C ALA A 15 50.92 -22.76 -32.41
N LEU A 16 50.30 -22.56 -31.24
CA LEU A 16 48.92 -22.06 -31.05
C LEU A 16 48.54 -21.89 -29.56
N VAL A 17 49.50 -21.96 -28.63
CA VAL A 17 49.31 -21.59 -27.20
C VAL A 17 49.85 -20.17 -26.92
N GLY A 18 50.21 -19.43 -27.96
CA GLY A 18 50.58 -18.03 -27.86
C GLY A 18 49.37 -17.11 -27.89
N ILE A 19 49.17 -16.36 -26.80
CA ILE A 19 48.36 -15.13 -26.71
C ILE A 19 46.85 -15.35 -26.53
N CYS A 20 46.42 -15.72 -25.32
CA CYS A 20 45.07 -15.37 -24.86
C CYS A 20 44.97 -15.28 -23.32
N LEU A 21 45.97 -14.67 -22.68
CA LEU A 21 45.89 -14.26 -21.27
C LEU A 21 46.65 -12.94 -21.19
N LEU A 22 45.97 -11.86 -20.79
CA LEU A 22 46.37 -10.43 -20.77
C LEU A 22 45.65 -9.51 -21.77
N VAL A 23 44.38 -9.77 -22.09
CA VAL A 23 43.45 -8.63 -22.16
C VAL A 23 43.05 -8.39 -20.72
N PRO A 24 43.43 -7.27 -20.05
CA PRO A 24 42.76 -6.90 -18.83
C PRO A 24 41.28 -6.83 -19.19
N GLY A 25 40.46 -7.70 -18.60
CA GLY A 25 39.03 -7.65 -18.78
C GLY A 25 38.62 -6.20 -18.56
N VAL A 26 38.05 -5.57 -19.59
CA VAL A 26 37.44 -4.26 -19.44
C VAL A 26 36.39 -4.48 -18.37
N VAL A 27 36.67 -4.03 -17.15
CA VAL A 27 35.65 -3.96 -16.11
C VAL A 27 34.67 -2.93 -16.63
N LEU A 28 33.60 -3.43 -17.26
CA LEU A 28 32.45 -2.62 -17.64
C LEU A 28 31.98 -1.96 -16.35
N SER A 29 32.10 -0.64 -16.31
CA SER A 29 31.65 0.18 -15.19
C SER A 29 30.61 1.14 -15.73
N CYS A 30 29.47 1.22 -15.05
CA CYS A 30 28.45 2.20 -15.41
C CYS A 30 29.05 3.59 -15.35
N THR A 31 28.88 4.32 -16.44
CA THR A 31 29.28 5.71 -16.56
C THR A 31 28.27 6.60 -15.86
N THR A 32 28.65 7.87 -15.67
CA THR A 32 27.71 8.92 -15.25
C THR A 32 26.51 9.02 -16.20
N ASN A 33 26.68 8.75 -17.50
CA ASN A 33 25.57 8.79 -18.45
C ASN A 33 24.60 7.63 -18.19
N ASP A 34 25.11 6.43 -17.96
CA ASP A 34 24.27 5.26 -17.71
C ASP A 34 23.39 5.48 -16.47
N VAL A 35 23.95 6.05 -15.39
CA VAL A 35 23.17 6.37 -14.19
C VAL A 35 22.16 7.51 -14.43
N LEU A 36 22.51 8.51 -15.24
CA LEU A 36 21.55 9.55 -15.63
C LEU A 36 20.45 9.01 -16.54
N ASP A 37 20.75 8.03 -17.39
CA ASP A 37 19.78 7.38 -18.24
C ASP A 37 18.81 6.53 -17.43
N LEU A 38 19.34 5.79 -16.43
CA LEU A 38 18.53 5.13 -15.40
C LEU A 38 17.61 6.13 -14.69
N ILE A 39 18.16 7.20 -14.11
CA ILE A 39 17.37 8.18 -13.37
C ILE A 39 16.26 8.73 -14.27
N GLY A 40 16.61 9.11 -15.49
CA GLY A 40 15.65 9.64 -16.45
C GLY A 40 14.54 8.66 -16.79
N SER A 41 14.86 7.38 -16.97
CA SER A 41 13.88 6.36 -17.33
C SER A 41 12.91 6.07 -16.18
N VAL A 42 13.38 6.05 -14.93
CA VAL A 42 12.54 5.78 -13.76
C VAL A 42 11.76 7.00 -13.30
N GLU A 43 12.35 8.20 -13.30
CA GLU A 43 11.68 9.43 -12.85
C GLU A 43 10.71 10.01 -13.91
N ALA A 44 11.12 10.00 -15.18
CA ALA A 44 10.39 10.67 -16.24
C ALA A 44 10.47 9.90 -17.58
N PRO A 45 9.79 8.74 -17.71
CA PRO A 45 9.83 7.91 -18.91
C PRO A 45 9.29 8.61 -20.17
N GLN A 46 8.51 9.69 -20.03
CA GLN A 46 8.04 10.54 -21.14
C GLN A 46 9.06 11.62 -21.54
N GLY A 47 10.23 11.64 -20.90
CA GLY A 47 11.39 12.43 -21.28
C GLY A 47 11.39 13.87 -20.77
N TYR A 48 12.14 14.73 -21.47
CA TYR A 48 12.50 16.08 -21.04
C TYR A 48 11.33 17.07 -20.92
N ASN A 49 10.15 16.75 -21.42
CA ASN A 49 8.95 17.57 -21.28
C ASN A 49 7.98 17.07 -20.20
N GLN A 50 8.29 15.96 -19.52
CA GLN A 50 7.40 15.41 -18.49
C GLN A 50 7.35 16.32 -17.27
N VAL A 51 6.15 16.59 -16.77
CA VAL A 51 5.91 17.28 -15.49
C VAL A 51 5.19 16.36 -14.54
N TYR A 52 5.27 16.64 -13.24
CA TYR A 52 4.56 15.88 -12.22
C TYR A 52 3.06 15.81 -12.54
N SER A 53 2.51 14.59 -12.55
CA SER A 53 1.12 14.33 -12.96
C SER A 53 0.07 14.97 -12.06
N GLY A 54 0.42 15.27 -10.81
CA GLY A 54 -0.45 15.96 -9.86
C GLY A 54 -0.55 17.48 -10.06
N VAL A 55 0.18 18.06 -11.01
CA VAL A 55 0.09 19.51 -11.31
C VAL A 55 -1.24 19.84 -12.00
N GLN A 56 -1.99 20.79 -11.45
CA GLN A 56 -3.25 21.27 -12.05
C GLN A 56 -3.03 22.39 -13.08
N VAL A 57 -1.96 23.19 -12.90
CA VAL A 57 -1.60 24.29 -13.80
C VAL A 57 -0.51 23.84 -14.75
N MET A 58 -0.89 23.46 -15.98
CA MET A 58 0.08 23.00 -16.98
C MET A 58 1.04 24.11 -17.44
N PRO A 59 2.27 23.77 -17.86
CA PRO A 59 3.17 24.73 -18.50
C PRO A 59 2.51 25.38 -19.72
N PRO A 60 2.75 26.67 -19.98
CA PRO A 60 2.16 27.38 -21.12
C PRO A 60 2.72 26.95 -22.48
N ALA A 61 3.86 26.24 -22.49
CA ALA A 61 4.53 25.67 -23.65
C ALA A 61 5.32 24.43 -23.21
N PRO A 62 5.79 23.56 -24.14
CA PRO A 62 6.72 22.49 -23.78
C PRO A 62 7.92 23.08 -23.01
N ILE A 63 8.20 22.55 -21.82
CA ILE A 63 9.20 23.13 -20.91
C ILE A 63 10.61 23.17 -21.53
N THR A 64 10.93 22.29 -22.49
CA THR A 64 12.21 22.35 -23.22
C THR A 64 12.36 23.59 -24.09
N THR A 65 11.24 24.23 -24.45
CA THR A 65 11.24 25.50 -25.21
C THR A 65 11.27 26.72 -24.30
N MET A 66 11.01 26.58 -23.00
CA MET A 66 10.99 27.66 -22.03
C MET A 66 12.40 27.96 -21.51
N THR A 67 12.65 29.19 -21.08
CA THR A 67 13.84 29.55 -20.30
C THR A 67 13.75 29.02 -18.87
N VAL A 68 14.89 28.86 -18.18
CA VAL A 68 14.93 28.52 -16.75
C VAL A 68 14.08 29.52 -15.93
N ARG A 69 14.12 30.81 -16.28
CA ARG A 69 13.26 31.84 -15.65
C ARG A 69 11.77 31.53 -15.80
N GLU A 70 11.33 31.17 -17.00
CA GLU A 70 9.95 30.83 -17.30
C GLU A 70 9.52 29.53 -16.61
N VAL A 71 10.38 28.51 -16.59
CA VAL A 71 10.12 27.26 -15.85
C VAL A 71 9.99 27.52 -14.36
N LEU A 72 10.88 28.31 -13.75
CA LEU A 72 10.78 28.71 -12.34
C LEU A 72 9.49 29.49 -12.05
N ALA A 73 9.06 30.36 -12.97
CA ALA A 73 7.81 31.09 -12.84
C ALA A 73 6.59 30.16 -12.87
N TRP A 74 6.57 29.20 -13.80
CA TRP A 74 5.54 28.17 -13.83
C TRP A 74 5.57 27.28 -12.57
N GLN A 75 6.74 26.81 -12.14
CA GLN A 75 6.85 25.97 -10.93
C GLN A 75 6.33 26.68 -9.68
N ARG A 76 6.52 28.01 -9.56
CA ARG A 76 5.94 28.80 -8.46
C ARG A 76 4.42 28.75 -8.44
N GLU A 77 3.78 28.77 -9.62
CA GLU A 77 2.33 28.66 -9.72
C GLU A 77 1.86 27.23 -9.47
N ALA A 78 2.52 26.25 -10.10
CA ALA A 78 2.22 24.83 -9.93
C ALA A 78 2.25 24.41 -8.44
N SER A 79 3.27 24.84 -7.69
CA SER A 79 3.39 24.57 -6.25
C SER A 79 2.25 25.09 -5.37
N ARG A 80 1.39 26.00 -5.86
CA ARG A 80 0.21 26.45 -5.10
C ARG A 80 -0.95 25.47 -5.15
N THR A 81 -0.97 24.63 -6.16
CA THR A 81 -2.09 23.71 -6.47
C THR A 81 -1.70 22.24 -6.35
N ALA A 82 -0.40 21.96 -6.26
CA ALA A 82 0.14 20.61 -6.24
C ALA A 82 1.22 20.45 -5.16
N VAL A 83 1.32 19.23 -4.64
CA VAL A 83 2.31 18.84 -3.63
C VAL A 83 3.75 18.88 -4.16
N SER A 84 3.94 18.82 -5.48
CA SER A 84 5.25 18.88 -6.14
C SER A 84 5.20 19.75 -7.39
N SER A 85 6.33 20.38 -7.72
CA SER A 85 6.55 21.14 -8.95
C SER A 85 7.57 20.46 -9.88
N ALA A 86 7.81 19.15 -9.70
CA ALA A 86 8.84 18.43 -10.41
C ALA A 86 8.67 18.50 -11.94
N ALA A 87 9.78 18.67 -12.64
CA ALA A 87 9.79 18.95 -14.07
C ALA A 87 11.00 18.35 -14.78
N GLY A 88 10.77 17.92 -16.01
CA GLY A 88 11.79 17.42 -16.91
C GLY A 88 12.24 16.00 -16.62
N ARG A 89 13.26 15.57 -17.37
CA ARG A 89 13.80 14.20 -17.35
C ARG A 89 14.27 13.78 -15.95
N TYR A 90 14.72 14.74 -15.15
CA TYR A 90 15.25 14.50 -13.81
C TYR A 90 14.33 14.97 -12.68
N GLN A 91 13.06 15.27 -12.99
CA GLN A 91 12.01 15.68 -12.04
C GLN A 91 12.47 16.79 -11.06
N VAL A 92 13.18 17.79 -11.58
CA VAL A 92 13.80 18.86 -10.77
C VAL A 92 12.72 19.77 -10.20
N ILE A 93 12.58 19.83 -8.87
CA ILE A 93 11.65 20.74 -8.20
C ILE A 93 12.17 22.18 -8.14
N ARG A 94 11.28 23.14 -7.85
CA ARG A 94 11.59 24.58 -7.85
C ARG A 94 12.80 24.94 -7.01
N ALA A 95 12.81 24.50 -5.75
CA ALA A 95 13.89 24.84 -4.82
C ALA A 95 15.25 24.32 -5.31
N THR A 96 15.26 23.12 -5.90
CA THR A 96 16.47 22.52 -6.50
C THR A 96 16.94 23.32 -7.71
N LEU A 97 16.03 23.73 -8.60
CA LEU A 97 16.37 24.54 -9.78
C LEU A 97 16.90 25.94 -9.38
N GLU A 98 16.30 26.59 -8.38
CA GLU A 98 16.81 27.85 -7.80
C GLU A 98 18.23 27.68 -7.23
N GLY A 99 18.50 26.54 -6.58
CA GLY A 99 19.84 26.17 -6.10
C GLY A 99 20.86 25.99 -7.23
N GLN A 100 20.47 25.39 -8.35
CA GLN A 100 21.33 25.23 -9.53
C GLN A 100 21.67 26.57 -10.19
N VAL A 101 20.71 27.50 -10.24
CA VAL A 101 20.95 28.88 -10.70
C VAL A 101 21.91 29.60 -9.76
N THR A 102 21.68 29.52 -8.44
CA THR A 102 22.51 30.18 -7.43
C THR A 102 23.96 29.71 -7.48
N ARG A 103 24.18 28.43 -7.79
CA ARG A 103 25.53 27.85 -7.95
C ARG A 103 26.18 28.12 -9.30
N GLY A 104 25.49 28.80 -10.22
CA GLY A 104 25.99 29.10 -11.56
C GLY A 104 26.09 27.89 -12.49
N VAL A 105 25.40 26.79 -12.18
CA VAL A 105 25.36 25.60 -13.05
C VAL A 105 24.56 25.90 -14.32
N VAL A 106 23.50 26.70 -14.18
CA VAL A 106 22.65 27.20 -15.26
C VAL A 106 22.32 28.68 -15.05
N SER A 107 22.04 29.41 -16.13
CA SER A 107 21.54 30.78 -16.05
C SER A 107 20.02 30.85 -16.13
N LEU A 108 19.42 31.94 -15.64
CA LEU A 108 18.00 32.22 -15.82
C LEU A 108 17.59 32.34 -17.30
N ASP A 109 18.51 32.75 -18.15
CA ASP A 109 18.27 32.97 -19.59
C ASP A 109 18.57 31.72 -20.43
N ASP A 110 19.11 30.65 -19.84
CA ASP A 110 19.29 29.37 -20.54
C ASP A 110 17.92 28.78 -20.88
N ARG A 111 17.79 28.17 -22.06
CA ARG A 111 16.64 27.31 -22.38
C ARG A 111 16.71 26.06 -21.51
N PHE A 112 15.58 25.64 -20.95
CA PHE A 112 15.46 24.41 -20.15
C PHE A 112 15.38 23.15 -21.05
N ASP A 113 16.16 23.16 -22.12
CA ASP A 113 16.30 22.10 -23.12
C ASP A 113 17.02 20.86 -22.56
N GLU A 114 17.18 19.83 -23.38
CA GLU A 114 17.79 18.56 -23.01
C GLU A 114 19.20 18.77 -22.43
N ARG A 115 20.01 19.62 -23.07
CA ARG A 115 21.37 19.92 -22.64
C ARG A 115 21.41 20.59 -21.27
N THR A 116 20.51 21.54 -21.02
CA THR A 116 20.43 22.23 -19.72
C THR A 116 19.95 21.30 -18.62
N GLN A 117 18.96 20.45 -18.90
CA GLN A 117 18.49 19.44 -17.95
C GLN A 117 19.59 18.41 -17.63
N ASP A 118 20.33 17.92 -18.62
CA ASP A 118 21.45 17.00 -18.42
C ASP A 118 22.57 17.61 -17.58
N ARG A 119 22.85 18.90 -17.78
CA ARG A 119 23.84 19.64 -16.98
C ARG A 119 23.40 19.74 -15.52
N ILE A 120 22.11 19.98 -15.26
CA ILE A 120 21.54 19.94 -13.91
C ILE A 120 21.64 18.54 -13.32
N GLY A 121 21.22 17.50 -14.05
CA GLY A 121 21.30 16.11 -13.61
C GLY A 121 22.73 15.69 -13.24
N ARG A 122 23.72 16.04 -14.07
CA ARG A 122 25.15 15.82 -13.79
C ARG A 122 25.62 16.53 -12.52
N SER A 123 25.22 17.79 -12.32
CA SER A 123 25.57 18.52 -11.09
C SER A 123 25.00 17.83 -9.86
N LEU A 124 23.71 17.51 -9.88
CA LEU A 124 23.03 16.84 -8.77
C LEU A 124 23.65 15.47 -8.47
N LEU A 125 23.97 14.70 -9.50
CA LEU A 125 24.60 13.39 -9.33
C LEU A 125 26.00 13.52 -8.75
N ALA A 126 26.79 14.50 -9.21
CA ALA A 126 28.11 14.77 -8.64
C ALA A 126 28.06 15.19 -7.16
N GLU A 127 27.02 15.92 -6.74
CA GLU A 127 26.81 16.34 -5.34
C GLU A 127 26.57 15.16 -4.39
N THR A 128 26.07 14.03 -4.91
CA THR A 128 25.93 12.77 -4.14
C THR A 128 27.29 12.10 -3.88
N GLY A 129 28.36 12.59 -4.50
CA GLY A 129 29.69 11.96 -4.49
C GLY A 129 29.84 10.82 -5.49
N TYR A 130 28.87 10.62 -6.38
CA TYR A 130 28.95 9.60 -7.42
C TYR A 130 30.11 9.86 -8.39
N ARG A 131 30.82 8.77 -8.72
CA ARG A 131 31.81 8.70 -9.79
C ARG A 131 31.48 7.48 -10.64
N SER A 132 31.81 7.49 -11.93
CA SER A 132 31.60 6.32 -12.80
C SER A 132 32.13 5.04 -12.14
N GLY A 133 31.31 4.00 -12.09
CA GLY A 133 31.59 2.73 -11.42
C GLY A 133 31.40 2.72 -9.90
N SER A 134 30.82 3.76 -9.28
CA SER A 134 30.57 3.75 -7.84
C SER A 134 29.44 2.79 -7.47
N THR A 135 29.77 1.82 -6.61
CA THR A 135 28.84 0.85 -6.01
C THR A 135 28.68 1.02 -4.49
N ASP A 136 29.27 2.08 -3.92
CA ASP A 136 29.20 2.36 -2.48
C ASP A 136 27.73 2.56 -2.04
N PRO A 137 27.21 1.75 -1.11
CA PRO A 137 25.84 1.87 -0.59
C PRO A 137 25.50 3.26 -0.03
N ALA A 138 26.47 3.97 0.54
CA ALA A 138 26.26 5.32 1.04
C ALA A 138 26.10 6.33 -0.10
N VAL A 139 26.82 6.17 -1.21
CA VAL A 139 26.61 6.96 -2.43
C VAL A 139 25.24 6.65 -3.01
N ALA A 140 24.90 5.37 -3.18
CA ALA A 140 23.60 4.94 -3.70
C ALA A 140 22.41 5.49 -2.90
N ASN A 141 22.50 5.49 -1.57
CA ASN A 141 21.51 6.12 -0.69
C ASN A 141 21.46 7.65 -0.80
N ARG A 142 22.58 8.33 -1.06
CA ARG A 142 22.57 9.78 -1.33
C ARG A 142 21.91 10.08 -2.67
N ILE A 143 22.10 9.24 -3.69
CA ILE A 143 21.40 9.35 -4.98
C ILE A 143 19.89 9.16 -4.78
N SER A 144 19.44 8.15 -4.03
CA SER A 144 18.01 7.99 -3.72
C SER A 144 17.45 9.09 -2.81
N GLY A 145 18.32 9.86 -2.15
CA GLY A 145 17.97 11.11 -1.45
C GLY A 145 17.79 12.32 -2.38
N VAL A 146 17.98 12.17 -3.69
CA VAL A 146 17.70 13.19 -4.70
C VAL A 146 16.53 12.76 -5.59
N TRP A 147 16.48 11.48 -5.98
CA TRP A 147 15.49 10.92 -6.89
C TRP A 147 14.65 9.85 -6.20
N ALA A 148 13.34 10.09 -6.13
CA ALA A 148 12.41 9.34 -5.30
C ALA A 148 12.06 7.96 -5.86
N ALA A 149 12.20 7.76 -7.17
CA ALA A 149 11.97 6.47 -7.82
C ALA A 149 13.07 5.44 -7.52
N LEU A 150 14.20 5.86 -6.94
CA LEU A 150 15.29 4.97 -6.56
C LEU A 150 15.16 4.48 -5.10
N PRO A 151 15.45 3.21 -4.83
CA PRO A 151 15.36 2.65 -3.49
C PRO A 151 16.56 3.03 -2.62
N ARG A 152 16.37 3.05 -1.30
CA ARG A 152 17.48 2.91 -0.35
C ARG A 152 18.06 1.50 -0.46
N VAL A 153 19.38 1.39 -0.48
CA VAL A 153 20.10 0.11 -0.54
C VAL A 153 20.62 -0.33 0.83
N SER A 154 20.53 0.49 1.88
CA SER A 154 20.92 0.05 3.22
C SER A 154 20.20 0.82 4.32
N GLY A 155 20.28 0.30 5.55
CA GLY A 155 19.63 0.90 6.72
C GLY A 155 18.12 0.68 6.79
N PRO A 156 17.43 1.40 7.70
CA PRO A 156 15.98 1.32 7.85
C PRO A 156 15.26 1.61 6.52
N GLY A 157 14.33 0.73 6.17
CA GLY A 157 13.56 0.85 4.93
C GLY A 157 14.38 0.64 3.66
N ARG A 158 15.39 -0.25 3.68
CA ARG A 158 16.03 -0.81 2.46
C ARG A 158 14.94 -1.31 1.49
N GLY A 159 15.07 -0.94 0.22
CA GLY A 159 14.13 -1.25 -0.86
C GLY A 159 12.98 -0.27 -1.02
N ALA A 160 12.76 0.64 -0.06
CA ALA A 160 11.76 1.70 -0.17
C ALA A 160 12.38 3.03 -0.64
N SER A 161 11.55 3.96 -1.11
CA SER A 161 12.00 5.30 -1.47
C SER A 161 12.50 6.05 -0.22
N THR A 162 13.46 6.95 -0.40
CA THR A 162 13.77 7.93 0.65
C THR A 162 12.57 8.81 0.99
N TYR A 163 11.70 9.04 0.01
CA TYR A 163 10.50 9.88 0.12
C TYR A 163 9.21 9.06 0.20
N GLU A 164 9.29 7.82 0.71
CA GLU A 164 8.15 6.92 0.81
C GLU A 164 6.94 7.61 1.48
N GLY A 165 5.78 7.57 0.81
CA GLY A 165 4.54 8.18 1.30
C GLY A 165 4.44 9.70 1.13
N VAL A 166 5.48 10.37 0.60
CA VAL A 166 5.46 11.80 0.28
C VAL A 166 5.11 11.99 -1.19
N ALA A 167 4.10 12.80 -1.50
CA ALA A 167 3.70 13.13 -2.89
C ALA A 167 3.39 11.91 -3.80
N GLY A 168 3.07 10.75 -3.22
CA GLY A 168 2.87 9.50 -3.95
C GLY A 168 4.17 8.82 -4.42
N ASN A 169 5.32 9.23 -3.86
CA ASN A 169 6.62 8.68 -4.22
C ASN A 169 6.81 7.25 -3.70
N HIS A 170 7.34 6.40 -4.59
CA HIS A 170 7.69 5.01 -4.35
C HIS A 170 8.93 4.64 -5.16
N ALA A 171 9.72 3.70 -4.63
CA ALA A 171 10.80 3.12 -5.41
C ALA A 171 10.22 2.24 -6.53
N LEU A 172 10.75 2.40 -7.75
CA LEU A 172 10.35 1.61 -8.92
C LEU A 172 11.25 0.40 -9.15
N LEU A 173 12.31 0.27 -8.35
CA LEU A 173 13.26 -0.82 -8.37
C LEU A 173 13.44 -1.34 -6.94
N THR A 174 13.81 -2.61 -6.80
CA THR A 174 14.32 -3.10 -5.52
C THR A 174 15.76 -2.63 -5.31
N ALA A 175 16.21 -2.75 -4.06
CA ALA A 175 17.61 -2.46 -3.72
C ALA A 175 18.57 -3.34 -4.53
N GLU A 176 18.20 -4.59 -4.76
CA GLU A 176 19.00 -5.59 -5.47
C GLU A 176 19.21 -5.21 -6.94
N SER A 177 18.14 -4.92 -7.71
CA SER A 177 18.32 -4.44 -9.09
C SER A 177 19.04 -3.10 -9.18
N TYR A 178 18.81 -2.20 -8.22
CA TYR A 178 19.52 -0.93 -8.23
C TYR A 178 21.02 -1.11 -7.98
N GLU A 179 21.41 -1.95 -7.02
CA GLU A 179 22.80 -2.32 -6.77
C GLU A 179 23.42 -3.03 -7.98
N ALA A 180 22.71 -3.98 -8.58
CA ALA A 180 23.14 -4.70 -9.78
C ALA A 180 23.35 -3.76 -10.98
N PHE A 181 22.47 -2.76 -11.16
CA PHE A 181 22.65 -1.75 -12.20
C PHE A 181 23.89 -0.90 -11.92
N LEU A 182 24.08 -0.40 -10.69
CA LEU A 182 25.28 0.38 -10.34
C LEU A 182 26.58 -0.40 -10.53
N ALA A 183 26.52 -1.73 -10.31
CA ALA A 183 27.61 -2.67 -10.56
C ALA A 183 27.79 -3.05 -12.04
N CYS A 184 26.95 -2.52 -12.95
CA CYS A 184 26.94 -2.83 -14.38
C CYS A 184 26.66 -4.31 -14.69
N GLU A 185 25.94 -5.01 -13.79
CA GLU A 185 25.56 -6.41 -13.95
C GLU A 185 24.28 -6.58 -14.79
N ILE A 186 23.41 -5.57 -14.79
CA ILE A 186 22.19 -5.51 -15.60
C ILE A 186 22.13 -4.25 -16.45
N GLY A 187 21.47 -4.33 -17.60
CA GLY A 187 21.34 -3.22 -18.55
C GLY A 187 20.12 -2.34 -18.27
N LEU A 188 20.11 -1.14 -18.88
CA LEU A 188 18.98 -0.19 -18.79
C LEU A 188 17.66 -0.81 -19.28
N GLU A 189 17.70 -1.65 -20.32
CA GLU A 189 16.49 -2.29 -20.85
C GLU A 189 15.82 -3.22 -19.82
N ASP A 190 16.60 -3.95 -19.02
CA ASP A 190 16.07 -4.84 -17.99
C ASP A 190 15.45 -4.03 -16.84
N VAL A 191 16.14 -2.96 -16.45
CA VAL A 191 15.67 -2.04 -15.41
C VAL A 191 14.40 -1.30 -15.84
N ASP A 192 14.30 -0.87 -17.10
CA ASP A 192 13.10 -0.24 -17.64
C ASP A 192 11.90 -1.17 -17.64
N ARG A 193 12.11 -2.45 -17.99
CA ARG A 193 11.05 -3.47 -17.90
C ARG A 193 10.59 -3.64 -16.44
N LEU A 194 11.52 -3.76 -15.49
CA LEU A 194 11.19 -3.85 -14.07
C LEU A 194 10.43 -2.63 -13.56
N ALA A 195 10.93 -1.42 -13.85
CA ALA A 195 10.29 -0.18 -13.44
C ALA A 195 8.89 -0.01 -14.09
N SER A 196 8.69 -0.48 -15.32
CA SER A 196 7.38 -0.45 -15.97
C SER A 196 6.37 -1.35 -15.27
N LEU A 197 6.78 -2.56 -14.85
CA LEU A 197 5.94 -3.48 -14.08
C LEU A 197 5.64 -2.92 -12.70
N ALA A 198 6.64 -2.33 -12.04
CA ALA A 198 6.48 -1.70 -10.74
C ALA A 198 5.46 -0.55 -10.77
N ARG A 199 5.52 0.32 -11.79
CA ARG A 199 4.54 1.39 -12.00
C ARG A 199 3.12 0.86 -12.12
N VAL A 200 2.89 -0.13 -12.99
CA VAL A 200 1.56 -0.73 -13.17
C VAL A 200 1.05 -1.32 -11.86
N ALA A 201 1.90 -2.03 -11.11
CA ALA A 201 1.54 -2.61 -9.83
C ALA A 201 1.19 -1.54 -8.77
N ILE A 202 1.96 -0.46 -8.69
CA ILE A 202 1.70 0.67 -7.78
C ILE A 202 0.40 1.38 -8.16
N ASP A 203 0.17 1.66 -9.45
CA ASP A 203 -1.06 2.31 -9.94
C ASP A 203 -2.31 1.48 -9.62
N ILE A 204 -2.23 0.14 -9.78
CA ILE A 204 -3.30 -0.76 -9.36
C ILE A 204 -3.53 -0.67 -7.84
N GLY A 205 -2.46 -0.69 -7.05
CA GLY A 205 -2.54 -0.54 -5.59
C GLY A 205 -3.22 0.78 -5.17
N LEU A 206 -2.81 1.90 -5.77
CA LEU A 206 -3.39 3.23 -5.54
C LEU A 206 -4.85 3.31 -5.99
N GLY A 207 -5.21 2.68 -7.12
CA GLY A 207 -6.60 2.62 -7.58
C GLY A 207 -7.52 1.85 -6.62
N ILE A 208 -7.02 0.75 -6.05
CA ILE A 208 -7.72 -0.02 -5.01
C ILE A 208 -7.88 0.85 -3.75
N GLU A 209 -6.83 1.56 -3.33
CA GLU A 209 -6.87 2.48 -2.19
C GLU A 209 -7.92 3.57 -2.35
N GLN A 210 -7.94 4.26 -3.49
CA GLN A 210 -8.91 5.32 -3.77
C GLN A 210 -10.34 4.78 -3.76
N THR A 211 -10.55 3.59 -4.34
CA THR A 211 -11.85 2.94 -4.35
C THR A 211 -12.29 2.54 -2.94
N LEU A 212 -11.36 2.00 -2.14
CA LEU A 212 -11.60 1.63 -0.75
C LEU A 212 -12.03 2.83 0.08
N GLU A 213 -11.27 3.93 0.02
CA GLU A 213 -11.56 5.15 0.77
C GLU A 213 -12.85 5.81 0.29
N ALA A 214 -13.16 5.77 -1.01
CA ALA A 214 -14.42 6.26 -1.55
C ALA A 214 -15.63 5.46 -1.01
N ILE A 215 -15.54 4.12 -0.95
CA ILE A 215 -16.60 3.28 -0.38
C ILE A 215 -16.79 3.59 1.10
N LYS A 216 -15.69 3.74 1.85
CA LYS A 216 -15.72 4.09 3.27
C LYS A 216 -16.30 5.48 3.52
N LEU A 217 -15.94 6.48 2.73
CA LEU A 217 -16.50 7.83 2.85
C LEU A 217 -17.98 7.87 2.45
N ALA A 218 -18.38 7.13 1.41
CA ALA A 218 -19.78 7.00 1.03
C ALA A 218 -20.61 6.34 2.15
N ALA A 219 -20.03 5.33 2.80
CA ALA A 219 -20.57 4.67 3.97
C ALA A 219 -20.76 5.64 5.16
N GLU A 220 -19.71 6.39 5.54
CA GLU A 220 -19.77 7.39 6.61
C GLU A 220 -20.84 8.45 6.33
N ARG A 221 -20.85 9.02 5.12
CA ARG A 221 -21.85 10.02 4.71
C ARG A 221 -23.28 9.50 4.77
N THR A 222 -23.49 8.27 4.32
CA THR A 222 -24.80 7.63 4.37
C THR A 222 -25.24 7.47 5.83
N ALA A 223 -24.37 6.96 6.69
CA ALA A 223 -24.66 6.80 8.11
C ALA A 223 -24.96 8.14 8.80
N ASP A 224 -24.19 9.19 8.51
CA ASP A 224 -24.45 10.54 9.05
C ASP A 224 -25.80 11.10 8.60
N ALA A 225 -26.20 10.89 7.34
CA ALA A 225 -27.51 11.31 6.86
C ALA A 225 -28.67 10.60 7.58
N PHE A 226 -28.48 9.32 7.96
CA PHE A 226 -29.49 8.56 8.72
C PHE A 226 -29.45 8.82 10.23
N LYS A 227 -28.35 9.36 10.75
CA LYS A 227 -28.11 9.56 12.18
C LYS A 227 -29.22 10.36 12.85
N ASP A 228 -29.57 11.51 12.29
CA ASP A 228 -30.54 12.41 12.92
C ASP A 228 -31.92 11.74 12.98
N TYR A 229 -32.34 11.08 11.90
CA TYR A 229 -33.59 10.32 11.86
C TYR A 229 -33.59 9.15 12.85
N ALA A 230 -32.47 8.43 12.97
CA ALA A 230 -32.33 7.33 13.91
C ALA A 230 -32.40 7.80 15.37
N LEU A 231 -31.77 8.93 15.70
CA LEU A 231 -31.82 9.53 17.04
C LEU A 231 -33.22 10.04 17.38
N TRP A 232 -33.89 10.72 16.45
CA TRP A 232 -35.28 11.14 16.61
C TRP A 232 -36.22 9.96 16.83
N LEU A 233 -36.07 8.90 16.03
CA LEU A 233 -36.86 7.68 16.15
C LEU A 233 -36.62 6.97 17.49
N LEU A 234 -35.36 6.88 17.93
CA LEU A 234 -34.98 6.29 19.22
C LEU A 234 -35.67 7.02 20.38
N TRP A 235 -35.62 8.36 20.41
CA TRP A 235 -36.25 9.16 21.45
C TRP A 235 -37.78 9.10 21.39
N ALA A 236 -38.37 9.16 20.20
CA ALA A 236 -39.82 9.06 20.03
C ALA A 236 -40.36 7.72 20.54
N LEU A 237 -39.70 6.62 20.19
CA LEU A 237 -40.14 5.29 20.62
C LEU A 237 -39.84 5.03 22.11
N PHE A 238 -38.76 5.58 22.65
CA PHE A 238 -38.51 5.57 24.09
C PHE A 238 -39.60 6.32 24.87
N ALA A 239 -40.05 7.48 24.40
CA ALA A 239 -41.13 8.23 25.02
C ALA A 239 -42.47 7.46 24.97
N VAL A 240 -42.82 6.89 23.81
CA VAL A 240 -44.01 6.04 23.65
C VAL A 240 -43.95 4.84 24.61
N GLN A 241 -42.77 4.25 24.79
CA GLN A 241 -42.61 3.15 25.73
C GLN A 241 -42.86 3.57 27.18
N ILE A 242 -42.31 4.70 27.61
CA ILE A 242 -42.54 5.19 28.98
C ILE A 242 -44.04 5.31 29.23
N VAL A 243 -44.77 5.93 28.31
CA VAL A 243 -46.23 6.11 28.41
C VAL A 243 -46.96 4.78 28.47
N MET A 244 -46.63 3.82 27.60
CA MET A 244 -47.30 2.51 27.58
C MET A 244 -46.99 1.66 28.82
N THR A 245 -45.74 1.64 29.28
CA THR A 245 -45.33 0.90 30.49
C THR A 245 -46.03 1.48 31.71
N VAL A 246 -45.97 2.80 31.91
CA VAL A 246 -46.63 3.49 33.02
C VAL A 246 -48.14 3.23 32.98
N GLY A 247 -48.78 3.43 31.82
CA GLY A 247 -50.22 3.23 31.66
C GLY A 247 -50.68 1.80 31.98
N ARG A 248 -49.93 0.79 31.51
CA ARG A 248 -50.24 -0.63 31.80
C ARG A 248 -50.11 -0.94 33.29
N LEU A 249 -49.04 -0.48 33.94
CA LEU A 249 -48.79 -0.74 35.35
C LEU A 249 -49.80 -0.01 36.26
N LEU A 250 -50.18 1.23 35.90
CA LEU A 250 -51.24 1.96 36.59
C LEU A 250 -52.60 1.25 36.48
N MET A 251 -52.96 0.73 35.30
CA MET A 251 -54.20 -0.04 35.11
C MET A 251 -54.18 -1.38 35.87
N ALA A 252 -53.00 -1.98 36.06
CA ALA A 252 -52.83 -3.22 36.81
C ALA A 252 -52.73 -3.01 38.34
N GLY A 253 -52.64 -1.77 38.82
CA GLY A 253 -52.46 -1.47 40.25
C GLY A 253 -51.09 -1.89 40.80
N GLU A 254 -50.09 -1.96 39.93
CA GLU A 254 -48.74 -2.45 40.25
C GLU A 254 -47.92 -1.45 41.07
N SER A 255 -46.92 -1.97 41.79
CA SER A 255 -46.07 -1.16 42.68
C SER A 255 -45.07 -0.28 41.92
N LEU A 256 -44.60 0.80 42.56
CA LEU A 256 -43.51 1.64 42.04
C LEU A 256 -42.21 0.86 41.82
N GLU A 257 -41.97 -0.21 42.60
CA GLU A 257 -40.81 -1.08 42.44
C GLU A 257 -40.85 -1.84 41.10
N THR A 258 -42.03 -2.36 40.73
CA THR A 258 -42.27 -3.00 39.43
C THR A 258 -42.04 -2.02 38.26
N LEU A 259 -42.42 -0.75 38.46
CA LEU A 259 -42.17 0.32 37.50
C LEU A 259 -40.67 0.58 37.33
N LEU A 260 -39.94 0.80 38.43
CA LEU A 260 -38.51 1.12 38.38
C LEU A 260 -37.68 -0.02 37.77
N THR A 261 -37.96 -1.26 38.15
CA THR A 261 -37.29 -2.45 37.60
C THR A 261 -37.51 -2.61 36.09
N SER A 262 -38.67 -2.19 35.58
CA SER A 262 -38.97 -2.17 34.14
C SER A 262 -38.07 -1.21 33.35
N PHE A 263 -37.51 -0.18 33.99
CA PHE A 263 -36.64 0.81 33.35
C PHE A 263 -35.14 0.59 33.56
N VAL A 264 -34.73 -0.21 34.56
CA VAL A 264 -33.31 -0.46 34.91
C VAL A 264 -32.47 -0.92 33.72
N PHE A 265 -33.03 -1.74 32.82
CA PHE A 265 -32.32 -2.21 31.62
C PHE A 265 -32.59 -1.37 30.38
N LEU A 266 -33.72 -0.66 30.34
CA LEU A 266 -34.12 0.11 29.17
C LEU A 266 -33.28 1.38 29.03
N LEU A 267 -33.07 2.11 30.14
CA LEU A 267 -32.34 3.37 30.12
C LEU A 267 -30.87 3.20 29.70
N PRO A 268 -30.07 2.28 30.27
CA PRO A 268 -28.69 2.09 29.84
C PRO A 268 -28.58 1.62 28.38
N MET A 269 -29.51 0.78 27.92
CA MET A 269 -29.53 0.33 26.53
C MET A 269 -29.80 1.48 25.56
N VAL A 270 -30.78 2.34 25.85
CA VAL A 270 -31.07 3.53 25.03
C VAL A 270 -29.90 4.50 25.03
N VAL A 271 -29.25 4.71 26.18
CA VAL A 271 -28.04 5.56 26.28
C VAL A 271 -26.89 4.96 25.47
N LEU A 272 -26.65 3.66 25.57
CA LEU A 272 -25.62 2.98 24.78
C LEU A 272 -25.87 3.16 23.27
N LEU A 273 -27.11 2.99 22.83
CA LEU A 273 -27.49 3.16 21.43
C LEU A 273 -27.35 4.60 20.97
N TYR A 274 -27.77 5.56 21.80
CA TYR A 274 -27.55 6.97 21.53
C TYR A 274 -26.06 7.25 21.30
N VAL A 275 -25.18 6.76 22.18
CA VAL A 275 -23.73 6.95 22.04
C VAL A 275 -23.21 6.32 20.75
N ILE A 276 -23.61 5.09 20.43
CA ILE A 276 -23.18 4.41 19.20
C ILE A 276 -23.65 5.14 17.94
N ILE A 277 -24.92 5.54 17.88
CA ILE A 277 -25.50 6.23 16.71
C ILE A 277 -24.88 7.62 16.56
N ALA A 278 -24.79 8.37 17.66
CA ALA A 278 -24.23 9.72 17.66
C ALA A 278 -22.74 9.73 17.25
N ASN A 279 -22.01 8.66 17.55
CA ASN A 279 -20.57 8.53 17.30
C ASN A 279 -20.24 7.43 16.29
N PHE A 280 -21.13 7.13 15.34
CA PHE A 280 -20.94 5.99 14.44
C PHE A 280 -19.64 6.07 13.62
N GLY A 281 -19.34 7.20 12.99
CA GLY A 281 -18.09 7.40 12.25
C GLY A 281 -16.86 7.14 13.12
N PRO A 282 -16.71 7.81 14.28
CA PRO A 282 -15.66 7.50 15.25
C PRO A 282 -15.59 6.04 15.69
N VAL A 283 -16.73 5.38 15.93
CA VAL A 283 -16.79 3.95 16.30
C VAL A 283 -16.27 3.07 15.15
N MET A 284 -16.67 3.34 13.90
CA MET A 284 -16.17 2.59 12.74
C MET A 284 -14.66 2.77 12.53
N ARG A 285 -14.15 3.98 12.77
CA ARG A 285 -12.70 4.23 12.75
C ARG A 285 -12.00 3.50 13.88
N TRP A 286 -12.55 3.52 15.09
CA TRP A 286 -12.03 2.75 16.22
C TRP A 286 -11.97 1.26 15.90
N VAL A 287 -12.96 0.71 15.19
CA VAL A 287 -12.99 -0.73 14.81
C VAL A 287 -11.91 -1.06 13.80
N SER A 288 -11.69 -0.17 12.84
CA SER A 288 -10.56 -0.26 11.91
C SER A 288 -9.21 -0.19 12.64
N LEU A 289 -9.11 0.69 13.65
CA LEU A 289 -7.91 0.91 14.44
C LEU A 289 -7.74 -0.10 15.58
N ALA A 290 -8.78 -0.82 15.99
CA ALA A 290 -8.70 -1.83 17.03
C ALA A 290 -7.94 -3.04 16.51
N ALA A 291 -8.13 -3.38 15.24
CA ALA A 291 -7.31 -4.40 14.58
C ALA A 291 -5.82 -4.00 14.54
N THR A 292 -5.53 -2.71 14.33
CA THR A 292 -4.14 -2.20 14.37
C THR A 292 -3.61 -2.19 15.79
N GLY A 293 -4.32 -1.63 16.77
CA GLY A 293 -3.89 -1.59 18.18
C GLY A 293 -3.65 -2.97 18.79
N ILE A 294 -4.51 -3.96 18.52
CA ILE A 294 -4.29 -5.36 18.94
C ILE A 294 -3.00 -5.92 18.35
N SER A 295 -2.69 -5.57 17.09
CA SER A 295 -1.44 -5.91 16.43
C SER A 295 -0.24 -5.16 17.05
N ASN A 296 -0.32 -3.84 17.25
CA ASN A 296 0.77 -3.05 17.80
C ASN A 296 1.17 -3.55 19.20
N ASP A 297 0.20 -3.78 20.10
CA ASP A 297 0.45 -4.12 21.50
C ASP A 297 0.85 -5.59 21.69
N THR A 298 0.42 -6.50 20.80
CA THR A 298 0.67 -7.95 20.93
C THR A 298 1.77 -8.46 20.00
N LEU A 299 1.98 -7.81 18.86
CA LEU A 299 2.89 -8.23 17.79
C LEU A 299 3.97 -7.19 17.47
N GLY A 300 3.92 -5.97 18.04
CA GLY A 300 4.99 -4.98 17.95
C GLY A 300 5.10 -4.23 16.62
N LEU A 301 3.99 -4.08 15.90
CA LEU A 301 3.99 -3.63 14.51
C LEU A 301 3.20 -2.32 14.35
N GLU A 302 3.73 -1.27 13.73
CA GLU A 302 3.22 0.12 13.75
C GLU A 302 2.06 0.43 12.77
N ASP A 303 1.03 1.18 13.19
CA ASP A 303 0.00 1.91 12.40
C ASP A 303 -0.25 1.47 10.93
N TYR A 304 -0.83 0.27 10.73
CA TYR A 304 -1.10 -0.27 9.38
C TYR A 304 -2.56 -0.09 8.92
N ALA A 305 -2.78 0.68 7.85
CA ALA A 305 -4.08 0.77 7.15
C ALA A 305 -4.18 -0.26 6.01
N LEU A 306 -5.40 -0.70 5.67
CA LEU A 306 -5.65 -1.66 4.57
C LEU A 306 -5.04 -1.23 3.21
N PRO A 307 -5.05 0.07 2.82
CA PRO A 307 -4.32 0.52 1.64
C PRO A 307 -2.81 0.26 1.69
N THR A 308 -2.18 0.57 2.83
CA THR A 308 -0.76 0.30 3.08
C THR A 308 -0.45 -1.18 2.93
N LEU A 309 -1.35 -2.05 3.39
CA LEU A 309 -1.19 -3.50 3.24
C LEU A 309 -1.21 -3.93 1.77
N VAL A 310 -2.20 -3.48 0.99
CA VAL A 310 -2.30 -3.83 -0.44
C VAL A 310 -1.05 -3.37 -1.17
N ARG A 311 -0.57 -2.15 -0.87
CA ARG A 311 0.67 -1.62 -1.42
C ARG A 311 1.88 -2.48 -1.07
N ASP A 312 2.08 -2.80 0.21
CA ASP A 312 3.21 -3.63 0.66
C ASP A 312 3.19 -5.02 0.01
N ARG A 313 1.99 -5.58 -0.23
CA ARG A 313 1.85 -6.82 -1.01
C ARG A 313 2.29 -6.66 -2.46
N MET A 314 1.90 -5.57 -3.13
CA MET A 314 2.34 -5.30 -4.50
C MET A 314 3.87 -5.18 -4.59
N ILE A 315 4.52 -4.57 -3.60
CA ILE A 315 5.99 -4.48 -3.53
C ILE A 315 6.63 -5.88 -3.41
N LEU A 316 6.10 -6.75 -2.55
CA LEU A 316 6.58 -8.13 -2.44
C LEU A 316 6.44 -8.91 -3.75
N PHE A 317 5.35 -8.68 -4.48
CA PHE A 317 5.11 -9.29 -5.79
C PHE A 317 6.11 -8.83 -6.85
N ILE A 318 6.40 -7.53 -6.91
CA ILE A 318 7.43 -6.97 -7.80
C ILE A 318 8.78 -7.64 -7.49
N ARG A 319 9.16 -7.72 -6.21
CA ARG A 319 10.42 -8.36 -5.79
C ARG A 319 10.50 -9.83 -6.20
N ASN A 320 9.39 -10.58 -6.13
CA ASN A 320 9.37 -11.97 -6.59
C ASN A 320 9.55 -12.07 -8.10
N ILE A 321 8.83 -11.26 -8.88
CA ILE A 321 8.95 -11.23 -10.35
C ILE A 321 10.38 -10.89 -10.75
N GLU A 322 10.96 -9.85 -10.14
CA GLU A 322 12.32 -9.42 -10.40
C GLU A 322 13.33 -10.54 -10.18
N ALA A 323 13.26 -11.22 -9.03
CA ALA A 323 14.15 -12.33 -8.74
C ALA A 323 13.96 -13.50 -9.72
N GLY A 324 12.78 -13.65 -10.33
CA GLY A 324 12.52 -14.60 -11.40
C GLY A 324 13.09 -14.20 -12.76
N ILE A 325 13.33 -12.91 -13.04
CA ILE A 325 13.86 -12.46 -14.34
C ILE A 325 15.30 -12.94 -14.55
N ALA A 326 16.08 -13.02 -13.47
CA ALA A 326 17.43 -13.57 -13.49
C ALA A 326 17.49 -15.11 -13.70
N MET A 327 16.33 -15.77 -13.80
CA MET A 327 16.18 -17.22 -13.90
C MET A 327 15.72 -17.66 -15.30
N ASP A 328 15.57 -18.97 -15.53
CA ASP A 328 15.06 -19.48 -16.79
C ASP A 328 13.57 -19.11 -17.03
N LYS A 329 13.16 -19.11 -18.30
CA LYS A 329 11.81 -18.70 -18.70
C LYS A 329 10.70 -19.54 -18.08
N ALA A 330 10.95 -20.82 -17.78
CA ALA A 330 9.93 -21.68 -17.16
C ALA A 330 9.73 -21.29 -15.70
N VAL A 331 10.82 -21.03 -14.99
CA VAL A 331 10.80 -20.54 -13.61
C VAL A 331 10.14 -19.17 -13.51
N LEU A 332 10.50 -18.21 -14.39
CA LEU A 332 9.84 -16.92 -14.46
C LEU A 332 8.32 -17.06 -14.71
N GLY A 333 7.91 -17.96 -15.62
CA GLY A 333 6.51 -18.25 -15.88
C GLY A 333 5.75 -18.76 -14.66
N LEU A 334 6.36 -19.63 -13.85
CA LEU A 334 5.78 -20.12 -12.60
C LEU A 334 5.67 -19.01 -11.54
N VAL A 335 6.73 -18.21 -11.37
CA VAL A 335 6.75 -17.09 -10.42
C VAL A 335 5.67 -16.07 -10.76
N ILE A 336 5.53 -15.68 -12.03
CA ILE A 336 4.47 -14.81 -12.51
C ILE A 336 3.10 -15.45 -12.25
N GLY A 337 2.94 -16.74 -12.57
CA GLY A 337 1.68 -17.47 -12.36
C GLY A 337 1.22 -17.47 -10.90
N PHE A 338 2.11 -17.82 -9.96
CA PHE A 338 1.80 -17.79 -8.53
C PHE A 338 1.51 -16.37 -8.04
N THR A 339 2.30 -15.39 -8.48
CA THR A 339 2.14 -13.99 -8.10
C THR A 339 0.80 -13.42 -8.58
N LEU A 340 0.42 -13.66 -9.83
CA LEU A 340 -0.86 -13.21 -10.39
C LEU A 340 -2.06 -13.85 -9.67
N LEU A 341 -1.97 -15.15 -9.36
CA LEU A 341 -3.03 -15.82 -8.62
C LEU A 341 -3.12 -15.29 -7.18
N SER A 342 -1.99 -15.00 -6.53
CA SER A 342 -1.94 -14.37 -5.20
C SER A 342 -2.55 -12.96 -5.22
N VAL A 343 -2.26 -12.13 -6.24
CA VAL A 343 -2.94 -10.83 -6.45
C VAL A 343 -4.45 -10.98 -6.61
N LEU A 344 -4.91 -11.98 -7.36
CA LEU A 344 -6.34 -12.23 -7.55
C LEU A 344 -7.01 -12.62 -6.22
N VAL A 345 -6.37 -13.49 -5.44
CA VAL A 345 -6.88 -13.89 -4.12
C VAL A 345 -6.89 -12.68 -3.17
N LEU A 346 -5.85 -11.84 -3.17
CA LEU A 346 -5.80 -10.59 -2.42
C LEU A 346 -6.97 -9.66 -2.78
N ALA A 347 -7.29 -9.52 -4.08
CA ALA A 347 -8.44 -8.72 -4.52
C ALA A 347 -9.77 -9.27 -3.96
N VAL A 348 -9.93 -10.60 -3.90
CA VAL A 348 -11.11 -11.24 -3.29
C VAL A 348 -11.14 -10.98 -1.77
N GLN A 349 -10.01 -11.10 -1.08
CA GLN A 349 -9.93 -10.81 0.36
C GLN A 349 -10.33 -9.35 0.66
N VAL A 350 -9.82 -8.38 -0.11
CA VAL A 350 -10.20 -6.96 0.00
C VAL A 350 -11.69 -6.77 -0.26
N ALA A 351 -12.24 -7.42 -1.29
CA ALA A 351 -13.68 -7.37 -1.58
C ALA A 351 -14.54 -7.95 -0.44
N VAL A 352 -14.09 -9.03 0.21
CA VAL A 352 -14.74 -9.59 1.40
C VAL A 352 -14.78 -8.57 2.53
N ILE A 353 -13.66 -7.91 2.84
CA ILE A 353 -13.62 -6.87 3.87
C ILE A 353 -14.58 -5.73 3.55
N LEU A 354 -14.55 -5.24 2.31
CA LEU A 354 -15.46 -4.20 1.83
C LEU A 354 -16.93 -4.59 1.98
N PHE A 355 -17.27 -5.84 1.67
CA PHE A 355 -18.62 -6.36 1.87
C PHE A 355 -19.04 -6.31 3.35
N TYR A 356 -18.16 -6.69 4.28
CA TYR A 356 -18.47 -6.60 5.72
C TYR A 356 -18.55 -5.16 6.22
N TYR A 357 -17.78 -4.23 5.66
CA TYR A 357 -17.94 -2.79 5.93
C TYR A 357 -19.32 -2.31 5.49
N ALA A 358 -19.73 -2.62 4.25
CA ALA A 358 -21.05 -2.26 3.76
C ALA A 358 -22.17 -2.90 4.58
N LYS A 359 -22.03 -4.18 4.95
CA LYS A 359 -22.95 -4.91 5.81
C LYS A 359 -23.10 -4.27 7.18
N SER A 360 -22.00 -3.79 7.79
CA SER A 360 -22.05 -3.14 9.10
C SER A 360 -22.94 -1.89 9.13
N LEU A 361 -22.99 -1.14 8.03
CA LEU A 361 -23.85 0.04 7.88
C LEU A 361 -25.33 -0.35 7.81
N ILE A 362 -25.65 -1.36 6.99
CA ILE A 362 -27.02 -1.86 6.86
C ILE A 362 -27.49 -2.42 8.21
N VAL A 363 -26.62 -3.16 8.90
CA VAL A 363 -26.91 -3.68 10.23
C VAL A 363 -27.06 -2.55 11.24
N LEU A 364 -26.25 -1.48 11.22
CA LEU A 364 -26.47 -0.31 12.07
C LEU A 364 -27.84 0.33 11.82
N ALA A 365 -28.16 0.62 10.56
CA ALA A 365 -29.40 1.30 10.18
C ALA A 365 -30.61 0.48 10.60
N SER A 366 -30.62 -0.82 10.29
CA SER A 366 -31.68 -1.75 10.70
C SER A 366 -31.74 -1.93 12.22
N THR A 367 -30.58 -1.99 12.89
CA THR A 367 -30.49 -2.09 14.35
C THR A 367 -31.11 -0.89 15.05
N SER A 368 -30.84 0.31 14.54
CA SER A 368 -31.38 1.55 15.08
C SER A 368 -32.90 1.61 14.97
N ILE A 369 -33.45 1.16 13.84
CA ILE A 369 -34.91 1.09 13.61
C ILE A 369 -35.55 0.03 14.53
N LEU A 370 -34.99 -1.19 14.55
CA LEU A 370 -35.57 -2.32 15.28
C LEU A 370 -35.46 -2.17 16.80
N LEU A 371 -34.35 -1.64 17.31
CA LEU A 371 -34.18 -1.40 18.74
C LEU A 371 -35.07 -0.27 19.25
N ALA A 372 -35.30 0.75 18.44
CA ALA A 372 -36.27 1.77 18.76
C ALA A 372 -37.67 1.14 18.91
N THR A 373 -38.05 0.17 18.08
CA THR A 373 -39.31 -0.59 18.25
C THR A 373 -39.27 -1.66 19.35
N GLY A 374 -38.08 -2.03 19.81
CA GLY A 374 -37.78 -3.12 20.75
C GLY A 374 -38.28 -2.89 22.18
N ALA A 375 -38.75 -1.68 22.46
CA ALA A 375 -39.19 -1.24 23.77
C ALA A 375 -40.46 -1.96 24.26
N LEU A 376 -41.30 -2.50 23.36
CA LEU A 376 -42.47 -3.31 23.73
C LEU A 376 -42.03 -4.61 24.43
N HIS A 377 -42.74 -5.02 25.49
CA HIS A 377 -42.34 -6.18 26.31
C HIS A 377 -42.16 -7.48 25.50
N GLY A 378 -42.87 -7.63 24.37
CA GLY A 378 -42.76 -8.76 23.44
C GLY A 378 -41.64 -8.68 22.40
N THR A 379 -40.95 -7.52 22.26
CA THR A 379 -39.89 -7.31 21.28
C THR A 379 -38.48 -7.25 21.90
N ARG A 380 -38.36 -7.39 23.22
CA ARG A 380 -37.07 -7.40 23.95
C ARG A 380 -36.11 -8.47 23.46
N GLY A 381 -36.61 -9.67 23.11
CA GLY A 381 -35.80 -10.72 22.51
C GLY A 381 -35.26 -10.35 21.12
N ILE A 382 -36.06 -9.62 20.34
CA ILE A 382 -35.67 -9.12 19.01
C ILE A 382 -34.58 -8.05 19.17
N ALA A 383 -34.74 -7.14 20.13
CA ALA A 383 -33.76 -6.12 20.47
C ALA A 383 -32.37 -6.72 20.79
N PHE A 384 -32.31 -7.67 21.73
CA PHE A 384 -31.06 -8.34 22.08
C PHE A 384 -30.44 -9.10 20.91
N ALA A 385 -31.24 -9.82 20.13
CA ALA A 385 -30.75 -10.54 18.96
C ALA A 385 -30.18 -9.61 17.88
N VAL A 386 -30.72 -8.41 17.75
CA VAL A 386 -30.27 -7.39 16.81
C VAL A 386 -28.99 -6.71 17.30
N LEU A 387 -28.91 -6.33 18.57
CA LEU A 387 -27.68 -5.81 19.19
C LEU A 387 -26.53 -6.83 19.12
N SER A 388 -26.83 -8.10 19.34
CA SER A 388 -25.82 -9.16 19.29
C SER A 388 -25.35 -9.44 17.86
N ARG A 389 -26.25 -9.36 16.86
CA ARG A 389 -25.87 -9.36 15.44
C ARG A 389 -24.99 -8.17 15.08
N PHE A 390 -25.33 -6.98 15.58
CA PHE A 390 -24.51 -5.79 15.40
C PHE A 390 -23.10 -6.04 15.94
N LEU A 391 -22.94 -6.39 17.22
CA LEU A 391 -21.63 -6.69 17.82
C LEU A 391 -20.88 -7.81 17.06
N GLY A 392 -21.59 -8.82 16.58
CA GLY A 392 -21.03 -9.89 15.77
C GLY A 392 -20.39 -9.40 14.47
N VAL A 393 -21.01 -8.45 13.75
CA VAL A 393 -20.43 -7.87 12.52
C VAL A 393 -19.19 -7.04 12.82
N PHE A 394 -19.16 -6.33 13.94
CA PHE A 394 -17.99 -5.57 14.36
C PHE A 394 -16.81 -6.46 14.71
N LEU A 395 -17.05 -7.51 15.49
CA LEU A 395 -16.03 -8.51 15.82
C LEU A 395 -15.51 -9.22 14.55
N GLN A 396 -16.39 -9.49 13.59
CA GLN A 396 -15.99 -10.01 12.28
C GLN A 396 -15.04 -9.08 11.56
N LEU A 397 -15.35 -7.78 11.49
CA LEU A 397 -14.48 -6.79 10.83
C LEU A 397 -13.10 -6.74 11.50
N ILE A 398 -13.02 -6.77 12.83
CA ILE A 398 -11.74 -6.79 13.56
C ILE A 398 -10.93 -8.04 13.16
N VAL A 399 -11.57 -9.21 13.20
CA VAL A 399 -10.89 -10.48 12.88
C VAL A 399 -10.45 -10.54 11.42
N LEU A 400 -11.26 -10.04 10.48
CA LEU A 400 -10.90 -10.01 9.06
C LEU A 400 -9.66 -9.12 8.81
N ASN A 401 -9.63 -7.93 9.42
CA ASN A 401 -8.47 -7.05 9.34
C ASN A 401 -7.23 -7.67 10.00
N LEU A 402 -7.39 -8.35 11.14
CA LEU A 402 -6.30 -9.04 11.81
C LEU A 402 -5.74 -10.20 10.96
N LEU A 403 -6.59 -10.99 10.30
CA LEU A 403 -6.15 -12.06 9.40
C LEU A 403 -5.33 -11.52 8.22
N MET A 404 -5.79 -10.42 7.62
CA MET A 404 -5.02 -9.73 6.57
C MET A 404 -3.68 -9.27 7.11
N TYR A 405 -3.67 -8.64 8.27
CA TYR A 405 -2.47 -8.14 8.92
C TYR A 405 -1.43 -9.26 9.10
N MET A 406 -1.83 -10.35 9.76
CA MET A 406 -0.96 -11.51 10.02
C MET A 406 -0.44 -12.14 8.73
N SER A 407 -1.25 -12.14 7.66
CA SER A 407 -0.83 -12.72 6.39
C SER A 407 0.37 -11.97 5.77
N LEU A 408 0.38 -10.64 5.84
CA LEU A 408 1.50 -9.83 5.34
C LEU A 408 2.74 -10.03 6.20
N ASP A 409 2.57 -10.03 7.52
CA ASP A 409 3.67 -10.21 8.46
C ASP A 409 4.35 -11.58 8.30
N LEU A 410 3.54 -12.64 8.19
CA LEU A 410 4.03 -13.99 7.85
C LEU A 410 4.83 -13.97 6.56
N MET A 411 4.33 -13.31 5.50
CA MET A 411 5.04 -13.20 4.23
C MET A 411 6.37 -12.45 4.32
N LYS A 412 6.42 -11.36 5.10
CA LYS A 412 7.64 -10.59 5.35
C LYS A 412 8.65 -11.39 6.17
N GLY A 413 8.19 -12.27 7.07
CA GLY A 413 9.02 -13.12 7.92
C GLY A 413 9.75 -14.25 7.22
N PHE A 414 9.35 -14.64 6.00
CA PHE A 414 10.11 -15.62 5.22
C PHE A 414 11.39 -14.98 4.66
N SER A 415 12.53 -15.64 4.88
CA SER A 415 13.86 -15.08 4.60
C SER A 415 14.02 -14.72 3.13
N ALA A 416 14.81 -13.66 2.88
CA ALA A 416 15.24 -13.28 1.54
C ALA A 416 15.99 -14.41 0.81
N GLU A 417 16.54 -15.37 1.55
CA GLU A 417 17.30 -16.53 1.08
C GLU A 417 16.44 -17.68 0.53
N ALA A 418 15.13 -17.69 0.79
CA ALA A 418 14.26 -18.71 0.24
C ALA A 418 14.20 -18.61 -1.30
N GLU A 419 14.18 -19.76 -1.97
CA GLU A 419 14.08 -19.82 -3.43
C GLU A 419 12.81 -19.10 -3.92
N VAL A 420 12.92 -18.35 -5.02
CA VAL A 420 11.87 -17.44 -5.51
C VAL A 420 10.55 -18.18 -5.78
N ILE A 421 10.63 -19.41 -6.30
CA ILE A 421 9.48 -20.27 -6.54
C ILE A 421 8.79 -20.63 -5.21
N ALA A 422 9.56 -21.03 -4.21
CA ALA A 422 9.06 -21.37 -2.88
C ALA A 422 8.39 -20.16 -2.23
N ARG A 423 9.02 -18.98 -2.29
CA ARG A 423 8.44 -17.73 -1.78
C ARG A 423 7.11 -17.38 -2.45
N SER A 424 7.05 -17.46 -3.78
CA SER A 424 5.85 -17.08 -4.55
C SER A 424 4.69 -18.06 -4.33
N SER A 425 4.98 -19.37 -4.34
CA SER A 425 3.96 -20.40 -4.07
C SER A 425 3.47 -20.38 -2.62
N LEU A 426 4.35 -20.07 -1.67
CA LEU A 426 3.98 -19.90 -0.27
C LEU A 426 3.12 -18.65 -0.04
N ALA A 427 3.44 -17.53 -0.70
CA ALA A 427 2.62 -16.33 -0.65
C ALA A 427 1.18 -16.64 -1.11
N LEU A 428 1.04 -17.31 -2.25
CA LEU A 428 -0.26 -17.79 -2.72
C LEU A 428 -0.94 -18.72 -1.70
N SER A 429 -0.20 -19.67 -1.12
CA SER A 429 -0.76 -20.64 -0.17
C SER A 429 -1.31 -19.95 1.09
N ILE A 430 -0.56 -18.98 1.64
CA ILE A 430 -1.00 -18.16 2.77
C ILE A 430 -2.24 -17.38 2.38
N ASP A 431 -2.30 -16.77 1.19
CA ASP A 431 -3.47 -16.03 0.75
C ASP A 431 -4.72 -16.90 0.63
N VAL A 432 -4.58 -18.12 0.10
CA VAL A 432 -5.68 -19.08 0.01
C VAL A 432 -6.14 -19.50 1.41
N ILE A 433 -5.22 -19.80 2.32
CA ILE A 433 -5.55 -20.15 3.71
C ILE A 433 -6.28 -19.00 4.39
N VAL A 434 -5.76 -17.78 4.26
CA VAL A 434 -6.36 -16.57 4.84
C VAL A 434 -7.74 -16.33 4.26
N LEU A 435 -7.94 -16.49 2.95
CA LEU A 435 -9.27 -16.38 2.35
C LEU A 435 -10.24 -17.42 2.90
N ILE A 436 -9.82 -18.68 3.06
CA ILE A 436 -10.64 -19.74 3.67
C ILE A 436 -11.01 -19.37 5.11
N LEU A 437 -10.06 -18.84 5.90
CA LEU A 437 -10.31 -18.36 7.26
C LEU A 437 -11.27 -17.17 7.26
N MET A 438 -11.12 -16.21 6.35
CA MET A 438 -12.01 -15.06 6.21
C MET A 438 -13.44 -15.46 5.84
N ILE A 439 -13.63 -16.58 5.14
CA ILE A 439 -14.98 -17.12 4.84
C ILE A 439 -15.53 -17.89 6.05
N SER A 440 -14.69 -18.67 6.73
CA SER A 440 -15.12 -19.64 7.74
C SER A 440 -15.30 -19.03 9.14
N VAL A 441 -14.37 -18.18 9.57
CA VAL A 441 -14.32 -17.62 10.93
C VAL A 441 -15.53 -16.70 11.21
N PRO A 442 -15.96 -15.81 10.29
CA PRO A 442 -17.15 -15.01 10.50
C PRO A 442 -18.43 -15.83 10.70
N MET A 443 -18.58 -16.96 10.01
CA MET A 443 -19.75 -17.84 10.21
C MET A 443 -19.80 -18.38 11.64
N SER A 444 -18.66 -18.71 12.23
CA SER A 444 -18.56 -19.19 13.61
C SER A 444 -18.80 -18.08 14.64
N ILE A 445 -18.24 -16.89 14.42
CA ILE A 445 -18.46 -15.72 15.29
C ILE A 445 -19.93 -15.31 15.31
N THR A 446 -20.61 -15.34 14.16
CA THR A 446 -22.05 -15.03 14.10
C THR A 446 -22.85 -15.98 15.01
N ARG A 447 -22.51 -17.28 15.02
CA ARG A 447 -23.18 -18.28 15.85
C ARG A 447 -22.93 -18.06 17.34
N LEU A 448 -21.72 -17.62 17.72
CA LEU A 448 -21.38 -17.29 19.11
C LEU A 448 -22.06 -16.01 19.58
N ALA A 449 -22.25 -15.04 18.68
CA ALA A 449 -22.95 -13.80 18.98
C ALA A 449 -24.48 -13.98 19.08
N VAL A 450 -25.05 -15.12 18.66
CA VAL A 450 -26.45 -15.44 18.98
C VAL A 450 -26.51 -15.88 20.44
N ILE A 451 -26.73 -14.93 21.35
CA ILE A 451 -27.17 -15.23 22.70
C ILE A 451 -28.52 -15.93 22.57
N ARG A 452 -28.59 -17.24 22.84
CA ARG A 452 -29.87 -17.95 22.91
C ARG A 452 -30.69 -17.29 24.02
N GLY A 453 -31.77 -16.61 23.64
CA GLY A 453 -32.73 -16.00 24.55
C GLY A 453 -33.61 -17.02 25.29
N GLU A 454 -33.06 -18.18 25.64
CA GLU A 454 -33.77 -19.24 26.37
C GLU A 454 -33.29 -19.29 27.82
N SER A 455 -33.50 -18.23 28.60
CA SER A 455 -33.43 -18.31 30.09
C SER A 455 -33.86 -17.06 30.87
N PHE A 456 -34.39 -16.01 30.25
CA PHE A 456 -35.00 -14.90 31.01
C PHE A 456 -36.53 -15.02 30.94
N ALA A 457 -37.05 -16.04 31.61
CA ALA A 457 -38.46 -16.18 31.96
C ALA A 457 -38.72 -15.49 33.31
#